data_AF-A0A5J4QYB1-F1
#
_entry.id   AF-A0A5J4QYB1-F1
#
_cell.length_a   1.000
_cell.length_b   1.000
_cell.length_c   1.000
_cell.angle_alpha   90.00
_cell.angle_beta   90.00
_cell.angle_gamma   90.00
#
_symmetry.space_group_name_H-M   'P 1'
#
loop_
_entity.id
_entity.type
_entity.pdbx_description
1 polymer ?
#
loop_
_entity_poly.entity_id
_entity_poly.type
_entity_poly.pdbx_seq_one_letter_code
_entity_poly.pdbx_strand_id
1 'polypeptide(L)'
;MKTFFACLLLMLCCLSQILPAQELPQNSREEIDRLLTSIARKEVALRGIVKIDSVATERNELILFANINCSYIPFREENVEMIYNEVRALLPSEFAKYKLQIRTDNRLIEELIPSSFRYKKSNKKEKTFVNKADVPLVTRLSAPYAPQNGLQNRHIALWQSHGYYYEAKLTRWEWQRARIFQTVEDLYTQSYVLPYLVPMLENAGANVLLPRERDTQLHEIIIDNDTCLNRSLYAESTGGKRWQTGDTSGFAHLREQYIDFENPFREGTYRFAETIRKGEESFAEWIPDIPQAGRYAVYISYKTVDRSTDDAIYTVHHKGG
;
A
#
# COMPACT_ATOMS: atom_id res chain seq x y z
N MET A 1 -67.86 31.33 19.93
CA MET A 1 -67.56 31.93 18.61
C MET A 1 -66.30 32.81 18.56
N LYS A 2 -65.72 33.29 19.67
CA LYS A 2 -64.48 34.11 19.64
C LYS A 2 -63.16 33.32 19.76
N THR A 3 -63.21 32.08 20.24
CA THR A 3 -62.02 31.22 20.39
C THR A 3 -61.66 30.43 19.13
N PHE A 4 -62.64 30.14 18.26
CA PHE A 4 -62.40 29.43 16.99
C PHE A 4 -61.71 30.31 15.93
N PHE A 5 -61.94 31.63 15.97
CA PHE A 5 -61.34 32.56 15.00
C PHE A 5 -59.86 32.85 15.28
N ALA A 6 -59.44 32.80 16.56
CA ALA A 6 -58.05 33.02 16.95
C ALA A 6 -57.13 31.84 16.59
N CYS A 7 -57.63 30.60 16.66
CA CYS A 7 -56.86 29.42 16.26
C CYS A 7 -56.68 29.30 14.74
N LEU A 8 -57.61 29.84 13.94
CA LEU A 8 -57.50 29.83 12.48
C LEU A 8 -56.46 30.84 11.98
N LEU A 9 -56.31 32.00 12.65
CA LEU A 9 -55.32 33.01 12.27
C LEU A 9 -53.88 32.63 12.64
N LEU A 10 -53.67 31.88 13.73
CA LEU A 10 -52.34 31.40 14.14
C LEU A 10 -51.84 30.21 13.29
N MET A 11 -52.73 29.43 12.68
CA MET A 11 -52.36 28.36 11.73
C MET A 11 -51.93 28.88 10.35
N LEU A 12 -52.33 30.10 9.96
CA LEU A 12 -51.89 30.70 8.70
C LEU A 12 -50.52 31.40 8.78
N CYS A 13 -50.00 31.71 9.96
CA CYS A 13 -48.69 32.35 10.13
C CYS A 13 -47.50 31.38 10.27
N CYS A 14 -47.75 30.07 10.38
CA CYS A 14 -46.71 29.03 10.46
C CYS A 14 -46.44 28.30 9.13
N LEU A 15 -47.08 28.71 8.03
CA LEU A 15 -46.69 28.31 6.69
C LEU A 15 -45.46 29.12 6.29
N SER A 16 -44.29 28.71 6.80
CA SER A 16 -43.04 29.01 6.10
C SER A 16 -43.23 28.54 4.66
N GLN A 17 -43.31 29.49 3.72
CA GLN A 17 -43.21 29.17 2.31
C GLN A 17 -41.85 28.51 2.11
N ILE A 18 -41.83 27.18 2.14
CA ILE A 18 -40.74 26.39 1.58
C ILE A 18 -40.86 26.65 0.09
N LEU A 19 -40.19 27.70 -0.38
CA LEU A 19 -39.90 27.86 -1.79
C LEU A 19 -39.18 26.57 -2.18
N PRO A 20 -39.71 25.78 -3.15
CA PRO A 20 -39.00 24.61 -3.63
C PRO A 20 -37.57 25.04 -3.99
N ALA A 21 -36.59 24.29 -3.49
CA ALA A 21 -35.22 24.43 -3.95
C ALA A 21 -35.26 24.38 -5.49
N GLN A 22 -34.78 25.44 -6.12
CA GLN A 22 -34.88 25.61 -7.57
C GLN A 22 -33.98 24.54 -8.21
N GLU A 23 -34.59 23.45 -8.68
CA GLU A 23 -33.86 22.36 -9.31
C GLU A 23 -33.33 22.81 -10.67
N LEU A 24 -32.09 22.41 -10.99
CA LEU A 24 -31.48 22.67 -12.29
C LEU A 24 -32.37 22.05 -13.39
N PRO A 25 -32.77 22.82 -14.42
CA PRO A 25 -33.61 22.30 -15.50
C PRO A 25 -33.01 21.06 -16.14
N GLN A 26 -33.86 20.07 -16.45
CA GLN A 26 -33.41 18.80 -17.02
C GLN A 26 -32.61 18.98 -18.32
N ASN A 27 -33.01 19.93 -19.18
CA ASN A 27 -32.28 20.22 -20.42
C ASN A 27 -30.84 20.70 -20.16
N SER A 28 -30.65 21.65 -19.24
CA SER A 28 -29.31 22.11 -18.85
C SER A 28 -28.48 20.98 -18.26
N ARG A 29 -29.09 20.11 -17.44
CA ARG A 29 -28.43 18.94 -16.88
C ARG A 29 -27.98 17.96 -17.96
N GLU A 30 -28.83 17.66 -18.94
CA GLU A 30 -28.49 16.78 -20.06
C GLU A 30 -27.40 17.35 -20.97
N GLU A 31 -27.38 18.67 -21.18
CA GLU A 31 -26.31 19.34 -21.93
C GLU A 31 -24.97 19.28 -21.19
N ILE A 32 -24.98 19.48 -19.87
CA ILE A 32 -23.79 19.34 -19.02
C ILE A 32 -23.30 17.88 -19.03
N ASP A 33 -24.19 16.90 -18.94
CA ASP A 33 -23.84 15.47 -19.02
C ASP A 33 -23.15 15.14 -20.35
N ARG A 34 -23.68 15.64 -21.48
CA ARG A 34 -23.08 15.46 -22.82
C ARG A 34 -21.73 16.13 -22.91
N LEU A 35 -21.59 17.36 -22.40
CA LEU A 35 -20.36 18.12 -22.39
C LEU A 35 -19.26 17.36 -21.62
N LEU A 36 -19.52 17.00 -20.36
CA LEU A 36 -18.55 16.32 -19.51
C LEU A 36 -18.20 14.93 -20.07
N THR A 37 -19.17 14.23 -20.64
CA THR A 37 -18.93 12.94 -21.33
C THR A 37 -18.05 13.11 -22.56
N SER A 38 -18.25 14.18 -23.34
CA SER A 38 -17.43 14.49 -24.52
C SER A 38 -15.98 14.79 -24.13
N ILE A 39 -15.79 15.61 -23.08
CA ILE A 39 -14.46 15.93 -22.53
C ILE A 39 -13.78 14.65 -22.05
N ALA A 40 -14.46 13.82 -21.24
CA ALA A 40 -13.89 12.58 -20.75
C ALA A 40 -13.47 11.63 -21.88
N ARG A 41 -14.30 11.48 -22.93
CA ARG A 41 -14.01 10.59 -24.06
C ARG A 41 -12.89 11.06 -24.99
N LYS A 42 -12.57 12.36 -25.00
CA LYS A 42 -11.39 12.87 -25.72
C LYS A 42 -10.09 12.42 -25.06
N GLU A 43 -10.09 12.31 -23.74
CA GLU A 43 -8.89 12.06 -22.94
C GLU A 43 -8.71 10.59 -22.55
N VAL A 44 -9.81 9.87 -22.29
CA VAL A 44 -9.79 8.50 -21.79
C VAL A 44 -10.83 7.62 -22.50
N ALA A 45 -10.55 6.32 -22.60
CA ALA A 45 -11.48 5.33 -23.12
C ALA A 45 -12.59 5.02 -22.10
N LEU A 46 -13.44 6.01 -21.83
CA LEU A 46 -14.55 5.91 -20.87
C LEU A 46 -15.68 5.02 -21.42
N ARG A 47 -15.96 3.89 -20.78
CA ARG A 47 -17.08 3.00 -21.13
C ARG A 47 -18.45 3.55 -20.72
N GLY A 48 -18.50 4.41 -19.71
CA GLY A 48 -19.72 5.01 -19.17
C GLY A 48 -20.05 6.39 -19.74
N ILE A 49 -20.94 7.08 -19.04
CA ILE A 49 -21.24 8.50 -19.24
C ILE A 49 -21.06 9.26 -17.94
N VAL A 50 -20.58 10.49 -18.05
CA VAL A 50 -20.53 11.41 -16.93
C VAL A 50 -21.92 11.99 -16.75
N LYS A 51 -22.50 11.80 -15.57
CA LYS A 51 -23.81 12.34 -15.21
C LYS A 51 -23.68 13.22 -13.99
N ILE A 52 -24.40 14.33 -13.96
CA ILE A 52 -24.75 15.00 -12.72
C ILE A 52 -25.81 14.13 -12.03
N ASP A 53 -25.50 13.58 -10.86
CA ASP A 53 -26.38 12.74 -10.05
C ASP A 53 -27.33 13.58 -9.17
N SER A 54 -26.81 14.68 -8.62
CA SER A 54 -27.59 15.61 -7.81
C SER A 54 -27.05 17.03 -7.93
N VAL A 55 -27.90 17.99 -7.55
CA VAL A 55 -27.58 19.41 -7.51
C VAL A 55 -27.97 19.92 -6.12
N ALA A 56 -27.10 20.70 -5.50
CA ALA A 56 -27.42 21.43 -4.28
C ALA A 56 -27.13 22.91 -4.46
N THR A 57 -27.94 23.72 -3.78
CA THR A 57 -27.76 25.16 -3.72
C THR A 57 -27.58 25.55 -2.26
N GLU A 58 -26.40 26.03 -1.91
CA GLU A 58 -26.07 26.44 -0.55
C GLU A 58 -25.66 27.92 -0.54
N ARG A 59 -26.50 28.78 0.04
CA ARG A 59 -26.31 30.25 0.04
C ARG A 59 -26.22 30.79 -1.40
N ASN A 60 -25.01 31.10 -1.86
CA ASN A 60 -24.67 31.59 -3.20
C ASN A 60 -23.77 30.61 -3.97
N GLU A 61 -23.73 29.35 -3.58
CA GLU A 61 -22.97 28.30 -4.27
C GLU A 61 -23.93 27.31 -4.95
N LEU A 62 -23.66 27.02 -6.22
CA LEU A 62 -24.31 25.97 -6.98
C LEU A 62 -23.36 24.79 -7.05
N ILE A 63 -23.75 23.65 -6.49
CA ILE A 63 -22.91 22.45 -6.40
C ILE A 63 -23.50 21.38 -7.30
N LEU A 64 -22.77 21.02 -8.36
CA LEU A 64 -23.10 19.92 -9.26
C LEU A 64 -22.33 18.67 -8.80
N PHE A 65 -23.05 17.63 -8.39
CA PHE A 65 -22.44 16.35 -8.01
C PHE A 65 -22.46 15.42 -9.20
N ALA A 66 -21.30 15.22 -9.83
CA ALA A 66 -21.11 14.28 -10.91
C ALA A 66 -20.73 12.89 -10.39
N ASN A 67 -21.22 11.85 -11.07
CA ASN A 67 -20.86 10.47 -10.75
C ASN A 67 -19.35 10.21 -10.86
N ILE A 68 -18.90 9.05 -10.38
CA ILE A 68 -17.49 8.66 -10.36
C ILE A 68 -16.83 8.70 -11.75
N ASN A 69 -17.60 8.61 -12.84
CA ASN A 69 -17.04 8.66 -14.19
C ASN A 69 -16.35 10.00 -14.50
N CYS A 70 -16.76 11.09 -13.84
CA CYS A 70 -16.11 12.40 -13.96
C CYS A 70 -14.67 12.37 -13.41
N SER A 71 -14.41 11.57 -12.38
CA SER A 71 -13.09 11.47 -11.74
C SER A 71 -12.00 10.88 -12.66
N TYR A 72 -12.38 10.22 -13.75
CA TYR A 72 -11.44 9.69 -14.74
C TYR A 72 -10.90 10.75 -15.72
N ILE A 73 -11.45 11.97 -15.72
CA ILE A 73 -10.91 13.06 -16.55
C ILE A 73 -9.53 13.43 -15.99
N PRO A 74 -8.47 13.48 -16.82
CA PRO A 74 -7.16 13.92 -16.37
C PRO A 74 -7.14 15.44 -16.18
N PHE A 75 -7.57 15.90 -15.00
CA PHE A 75 -7.68 17.33 -14.71
C PHE A 75 -6.32 18.05 -14.73
N ARG A 76 -6.32 19.24 -15.33
CA ARG A 76 -5.25 20.25 -15.42
C ARG A 76 -5.85 21.61 -15.14
N GLU A 77 -5.04 22.62 -14.80
CA GLU A 77 -5.58 23.95 -14.50
C GLU A 77 -6.36 24.51 -15.71
N GLU A 78 -5.83 24.35 -16.92
CA GLU A 78 -6.45 24.81 -18.16
C GLU A 78 -7.79 24.13 -18.46
N ASN A 79 -7.86 22.80 -18.32
CA ASN A 79 -9.11 22.08 -18.64
C ASN A 79 -10.16 22.21 -17.54
N VAL A 80 -9.77 22.40 -16.27
CA VAL A 80 -10.71 22.71 -15.19
C VAL A 80 -11.32 24.09 -15.41
N GLU A 81 -10.51 25.09 -15.78
CA GLU A 81 -11.02 26.42 -16.12
C GLU A 81 -11.98 26.37 -17.32
N MET A 82 -11.61 25.64 -18.38
CA MET A 82 -12.46 25.40 -19.55
C MET A 82 -13.80 24.76 -19.13
N ILE A 83 -13.78 23.69 -18.33
CA ILE A 83 -14.98 23.00 -17.85
C ILE A 83 -15.87 23.96 -17.06
N TYR A 84 -15.32 24.72 -16.12
CA TYR A 84 -16.11 25.68 -15.34
C TYR A 84 -16.75 26.75 -16.24
N ASN A 85 -16.04 27.24 -17.24
CA ASN A 85 -16.53 28.25 -18.17
C ASN A 85 -17.65 27.70 -19.07
N GLU A 86 -17.44 26.51 -19.67
CA GLU A 86 -18.42 25.88 -20.55
C GLU A 86 -19.67 25.44 -19.78
N VAL A 87 -19.52 24.85 -18.60
CA VAL A 87 -20.68 24.50 -17.75
C VAL A 87 -21.43 25.77 -17.35
N ARG A 88 -20.74 26.85 -16.99
CA ARG A 88 -21.39 28.13 -16.64
C ARG A 88 -22.20 28.71 -17.81
N ALA A 89 -21.77 28.51 -19.05
CA ALA A 89 -22.51 28.95 -20.23
C ALA A 89 -23.82 28.15 -20.45
N LEU A 90 -23.90 26.92 -19.94
CA LEU A 90 -25.10 26.06 -20.01
C LEU A 90 -26.07 26.28 -18.84
N LEU A 91 -25.68 27.06 -17.83
CA LEU A 91 -26.52 27.34 -16.68
C LEU A 91 -27.57 28.42 -16.99
N PRO A 92 -28.81 28.28 -16.47
CA PRO A 92 -29.80 29.34 -16.52
C PRO A 92 -29.31 30.65 -15.89
N SER A 93 -29.82 31.79 -16.39
CA SER A 93 -29.45 33.13 -15.91
C SER A 93 -29.67 33.35 -14.41
N GLU A 94 -30.57 32.59 -13.80
CA GLU A 94 -30.85 32.54 -12.35
C GLU A 94 -29.61 32.16 -11.55
N PHE A 95 -28.77 31.28 -12.10
CA PHE A 95 -27.53 30.82 -11.46
C PHE A 95 -26.30 31.64 -11.84
N ALA A 96 -26.43 32.69 -12.67
CA ALA A 96 -25.30 33.46 -13.19
C ALA A 96 -24.45 34.12 -12.08
N LYS A 97 -25.05 34.43 -10.94
CA LYS A 97 -24.38 35.03 -9.77
C LYS A 97 -23.86 33.99 -8.77
N TYR A 98 -24.20 32.71 -8.95
CA TYR A 98 -23.79 31.65 -8.05
C TYR A 98 -22.35 31.24 -8.33
N LYS A 99 -21.60 30.98 -7.27
CA LYS A 99 -20.30 30.34 -7.37
C LYS A 99 -20.51 28.87 -7.69
N LEU A 100 -20.16 28.48 -8.90
CA LEU A 100 -20.24 27.10 -9.37
C LEU A 100 -19.16 26.24 -8.72
N GLN A 101 -19.55 25.07 -8.24
CA GLN A 101 -18.68 23.97 -7.83
C GLN A 101 -19.09 22.72 -8.60
N ILE A 102 -18.10 21.98 -9.10
CA ILE A 102 -18.32 20.66 -9.70
C ILE A 102 -17.58 19.65 -8.84
N ARG A 103 -18.31 18.66 -8.33
CA ARG A 103 -17.78 17.62 -7.43
C ARG A 103 -17.92 16.24 -8.03
N THR A 104 -16.94 15.38 -7.79
CA THR A 104 -17.00 13.95 -8.09
C THR A 104 -16.20 13.21 -7.03
N ASP A 105 -16.66 12.02 -6.62
CA ASP A 105 -16.06 11.26 -5.51
C ASP A 105 -15.86 12.10 -4.23
N ASN A 106 -16.84 12.94 -3.90
CA ASN A 106 -16.82 13.88 -2.76
C ASN A 106 -15.69 14.93 -2.78
N ARG A 107 -15.04 15.15 -3.92
CA ARG A 107 -13.97 16.16 -4.11
C ARG A 107 -14.31 17.15 -5.18
N LEU A 108 -13.78 18.37 -5.07
CA LEU A 108 -13.85 19.35 -6.15
C LEU A 108 -12.96 18.89 -7.33
N ILE A 109 -13.38 19.17 -8.58
CA ILE A 109 -12.58 18.76 -9.75
C ILE A 109 -11.18 19.38 -9.77
N GLU A 110 -11.01 20.61 -9.25
CA GLU A 110 -9.70 21.25 -9.09
C GLU A 110 -8.80 20.56 -8.05
N GLU A 111 -9.37 19.86 -7.07
CA GLU A 111 -8.61 19.10 -6.08
C GLU A 111 -8.02 17.81 -6.67
N LEU A 112 -8.58 17.34 -7.78
CA LEU A 112 -8.15 16.16 -8.52
C LEU A 112 -7.00 16.44 -9.51
N ILE A 113 -6.57 17.70 -9.65
CA ILE A 113 -5.35 18.05 -10.40
C ILE A 113 -4.15 17.48 -9.63
N PRO A 114 -3.36 16.55 -10.21
CA PRO A 114 -2.21 16.00 -9.52
C PRO A 114 -1.19 17.09 -9.17
N SER A 115 -0.55 16.98 -8.01
CA SER A 115 0.40 17.97 -7.49
C SER A 115 1.51 18.37 -8.48
N SER A 116 1.98 17.41 -9.30
CA SER A 116 3.02 17.63 -10.31
C SER A 116 2.57 18.52 -11.48
N PHE A 117 1.26 18.72 -11.66
CA PHE A 117 0.66 19.49 -12.76
C PHE A 117 0.05 20.82 -12.30
N ARG A 118 0.26 21.23 -11.04
CA ARG A 118 -0.20 22.54 -10.55
C ARG A 118 0.85 23.61 -10.87
N TYR A 119 0.44 24.73 -11.47
CA TYR A 119 1.34 25.84 -11.81
C TYR A 119 1.83 26.55 -10.55
N LYS A 120 0.95 26.73 -9.57
CA LYS A 120 1.31 27.26 -8.25
C LYS A 120 1.43 26.09 -7.29
N LYS A 121 2.65 25.88 -6.78
CA LYS A 121 2.83 25.04 -5.59
C LYS A 121 1.96 25.60 -4.49
N SER A 122 1.02 24.81 -3.99
CA SER A 122 0.24 25.15 -2.81
C SER A 122 1.17 25.60 -1.69
N ASN A 123 0.88 26.75 -1.05
CA ASN A 123 1.62 27.21 0.14
C ASN A 123 1.46 26.26 1.33
N LYS A 124 0.45 25.38 1.31
CA LYS A 124 0.39 24.24 2.24
C LYS A 124 1.42 23.24 1.76
N LYS A 125 2.40 22.90 2.61
CA LYS A 125 3.25 21.71 2.44
C LYS A 125 2.34 20.53 2.14
N GLU A 126 2.16 20.21 0.86
CA GLU A 126 1.37 19.06 0.47
C GLU A 126 2.06 17.86 1.12
N LYS A 127 1.33 17.19 2.01
CA LYS A 127 1.84 16.01 2.69
C LYS A 127 1.93 14.93 1.62
N THR A 128 3.06 14.85 0.95
CA THR A 128 3.46 13.61 0.29
C THR A 128 3.43 12.52 1.35
N PHE A 129 2.91 11.35 1.02
CA PHE A 129 2.94 10.21 1.94
C PHE A 129 4.41 9.92 2.28
N VAL A 130 4.85 10.34 3.47
CA VAL A 130 6.18 10.05 3.99
C VAL A 130 6.00 9.09 5.15
N ASN A 131 6.19 7.80 4.88
CA ASN A 131 6.29 6.82 5.94
C ASN A 131 7.70 6.93 6.54
N LYS A 132 7.82 7.61 7.68
CA LYS A 132 9.07 7.71 8.43
C LYS A 132 9.26 6.42 9.22
N ALA A 133 10.30 5.66 8.89
CA ALA A 133 10.85 4.65 9.77
C ALA A 133 12.25 5.15 10.17
N ASP A 134 12.42 5.40 11.46
CA ASP A 134 13.70 5.90 12.00
C ASP A 134 14.70 4.77 12.21
N VAL A 135 14.22 3.52 12.31
CA VAL A 135 15.01 2.31 12.51
C VAL A 135 14.79 1.33 11.35
N PRO A 136 15.83 0.97 10.58
CA PRO A 136 15.73 -0.07 9.55
C PRO A 136 15.58 -1.46 10.19
N LEU A 137 14.94 -2.40 9.51
CA LEU A 137 14.85 -3.80 9.99
C LEU A 137 16.22 -4.50 9.93
N VAL A 138 17.03 -4.14 8.93
CA VAL A 138 18.39 -4.65 8.69
C VAL A 138 19.21 -3.52 8.07
N THR A 139 20.44 -3.35 8.54
CA THR A 139 21.42 -2.42 7.95
C THR A 139 22.57 -3.21 7.33
N ARG A 140 22.87 -2.99 6.04
CA ARG A 140 24.02 -3.61 5.37
C ARG A 140 25.31 -2.87 5.72
N LEU A 141 25.98 -3.28 6.80
CA LEU A 141 27.21 -2.65 7.28
C LEU A 141 28.39 -2.74 6.30
N SER A 142 28.40 -3.74 5.41
CA SER A 142 29.42 -3.91 4.37
C SER A 142 29.17 -3.06 3.11
N ALA A 143 28.04 -2.35 3.03
CA ALA A 143 27.76 -1.50 1.87
C ALA A 143 28.74 -0.31 1.82
N PRO A 144 29.39 -0.04 0.67
CA PRO A 144 30.42 1.00 0.58
C PRO A 144 29.88 2.43 0.63
N TYR A 145 28.56 2.63 0.53
CA TYR A 145 27.90 3.93 0.61
C TYR A 145 26.46 3.80 1.14
N ALA A 146 25.92 4.91 1.65
CA ALA A 146 24.51 5.05 2.04
C ALA A 146 23.78 6.00 1.08
N PRO A 147 22.71 5.57 0.40
CA PRO A 147 21.89 6.43 -0.47
C PRO A 147 21.28 7.64 0.26
N GLN A 148 21.74 8.85 -0.04
CA GLN A 148 21.23 10.07 0.62
C GLN A 148 19.87 10.54 0.08
N ASN A 149 19.65 10.39 -1.23
CA ASN A 149 18.42 10.78 -1.92
C ASN A 149 17.62 9.57 -2.42
N GLY A 150 17.86 8.40 -1.83
CA GLY A 150 17.22 7.15 -2.19
C GLY A 150 16.08 6.77 -1.25
N LEU A 151 15.95 5.47 -1.03
CA LEU A 151 14.97 4.82 -0.16
C LEU A 151 15.59 4.36 1.16
N GLN A 152 16.70 4.97 1.59
CA GLN A 152 17.37 4.64 2.85
C GLN A 152 16.38 4.61 4.01
N ASN A 153 16.42 3.52 4.78
CA ASN A 153 15.57 3.24 5.94
C ASN A 153 14.07 3.14 5.62
N ARG A 154 13.66 3.05 4.35
CA ARG A 154 12.25 2.80 3.98
C ARG A 154 11.98 1.31 3.98
N HIS A 155 10.82 0.93 4.51
CA HIS A 155 10.33 -0.44 4.40
C HIS A 155 9.29 -0.52 3.30
N ILE A 156 9.47 -1.46 2.37
CA ILE A 156 8.56 -1.67 1.24
C ILE A 156 8.06 -3.11 1.31
N ALA A 157 6.77 -3.26 1.59
CA ALA A 157 6.10 -4.53 1.39
C ALA A 157 5.67 -4.63 -0.08
N LEU A 158 6.23 -5.59 -0.81
CA LEU A 158 6.06 -5.72 -2.25
C LEU A 158 5.36 -7.03 -2.59
N TRP A 159 4.24 -6.94 -3.31
CA TRP A 159 3.55 -8.11 -3.84
C TRP A 159 3.89 -8.31 -5.29
N GLN A 160 4.53 -9.43 -5.60
CA GLN A 160 4.86 -9.86 -6.96
C GLN A 160 3.66 -10.54 -7.65
N SER A 161 2.52 -9.84 -7.67
CA SER A 161 1.25 -10.30 -8.24
C SER A 161 0.70 -11.58 -7.58
N HIS A 162 -0.04 -12.37 -8.37
CA HIS A 162 -0.73 -13.61 -8.03
C HIS A 162 0.23 -14.77 -7.72
N GLY A 163 -0.31 -15.99 -7.67
CA GLY A 163 0.44 -17.22 -7.43
C GLY A 163 -0.38 -18.43 -7.86
N TYR A 164 0.22 -19.62 -7.71
CA TYR A 164 -0.49 -20.87 -7.96
C TYR A 164 -1.44 -21.12 -6.79
N TYR A 165 -2.73 -21.18 -7.04
CA TYR A 165 -3.74 -21.35 -5.99
C TYR A 165 -4.58 -22.60 -6.24
N TYR A 166 -5.18 -23.11 -5.17
CA TYR A 166 -6.06 -24.27 -5.24
C TYR A 166 -7.50 -23.81 -5.50
N GLU A 167 -8.06 -24.16 -6.66
CA GLU A 167 -9.47 -23.94 -6.97
C GLU A 167 -10.29 -25.14 -6.48
N ALA A 168 -10.97 -24.95 -5.34
CA ALA A 168 -11.69 -26.02 -4.66
C ALA A 168 -12.79 -26.67 -5.53
N LYS A 169 -13.47 -25.91 -6.38
CA LYS A 169 -14.54 -26.45 -7.24
C LYS A 169 -14.01 -27.35 -8.35
N LEU A 170 -12.79 -27.08 -8.81
CA LEU A 170 -12.12 -27.83 -9.88
C LEU A 170 -11.13 -28.86 -9.33
N THR A 171 -11.01 -28.93 -7.99
CA THR A 171 -10.11 -29.84 -7.25
C THR A 171 -8.69 -29.87 -7.78
N ARG A 172 -8.20 -28.73 -8.28
CA ARG A 172 -6.88 -28.61 -8.89
C ARG A 172 -6.21 -27.30 -8.51
N TRP A 173 -4.89 -27.31 -8.62
CA TRP A 173 -4.13 -26.09 -8.62
C TRP A 173 -4.15 -25.44 -10.01
N GLU A 174 -4.32 -24.12 -10.06
CA GLU A 174 -4.28 -23.36 -11.30
C GLU A 174 -3.72 -21.95 -11.13
N TRP A 175 -3.39 -21.32 -12.26
CA TRP A 175 -3.06 -19.90 -12.33
C TRP A 175 -4.34 -19.08 -12.42
N GLN A 176 -4.35 -17.89 -11.83
CA GLN A 176 -5.55 -17.04 -11.84
C GLN A 176 -5.85 -16.50 -13.23
N ARG A 177 -4.80 -16.30 -14.04
CA ARG A 177 -4.93 -15.81 -15.42
C ARG A 177 -4.69 -16.94 -16.41
N ALA A 178 -5.48 -16.90 -17.49
CA ALA A 178 -5.29 -17.78 -18.63
C ALA A 178 -3.91 -17.56 -19.25
N ARG A 179 -3.39 -18.59 -19.90
CA ARG A 179 -2.15 -18.48 -20.68
C ARG A 179 -2.45 -17.65 -21.94
N ILE A 180 -1.81 -16.49 -22.08
CA ILE A 180 -1.97 -15.63 -23.25
C ILE A 180 -0.58 -15.39 -23.84
N PHE A 181 -0.43 -15.57 -25.16
CA PHE A 181 0.84 -15.35 -25.87
C PHE A 181 2.03 -16.11 -25.27
N GLN A 182 1.82 -17.37 -24.83
CA GLN A 182 2.82 -18.19 -24.15
C GLN A 182 3.33 -17.63 -22.80
N THR A 183 2.65 -16.61 -22.26
CA THR A 183 2.94 -16.06 -20.93
C THR A 183 1.86 -16.47 -19.92
N VAL A 184 2.26 -16.50 -18.64
CA VAL A 184 1.35 -16.59 -17.50
C VAL A 184 1.59 -15.33 -16.67
N GLU A 185 0.60 -14.45 -16.54
CA GLU A 185 0.75 -13.17 -15.82
C GLU A 185 1.26 -13.37 -14.38
N ASP A 186 0.76 -14.41 -13.71
CA ASP A 186 1.13 -14.85 -12.37
C ASP A 186 2.63 -15.15 -12.22
N LEU A 187 3.29 -15.60 -13.30
CA LEU A 187 4.75 -15.85 -13.35
C LEU A 187 5.53 -14.69 -13.97
N TYR A 188 4.92 -13.99 -14.93
CA TYR A 188 5.57 -12.94 -15.70
C TYR A 188 6.03 -11.79 -14.81
N THR A 189 5.17 -11.35 -13.89
CA THR A 189 5.50 -10.30 -12.91
C THR A 189 6.67 -10.70 -12.01
N GLN A 190 6.63 -11.92 -11.45
CA GLN A 190 7.71 -12.47 -10.63
C GLN A 190 9.05 -12.53 -11.39
N SER A 191 9.03 -12.80 -12.69
CA SER A 191 10.24 -12.94 -13.52
C SER A 191 11.10 -11.68 -13.62
N TYR A 192 10.52 -10.50 -13.39
CA TYR A 192 11.27 -9.25 -13.33
C TYR A 192 11.28 -8.60 -11.95
N VAL A 193 10.30 -8.90 -11.09
CA VAL A 193 10.27 -8.33 -9.73
C VAL A 193 11.42 -8.88 -8.89
N LEU A 194 11.63 -10.20 -8.86
CA LEU A 194 12.67 -10.82 -8.02
C LEU A 194 14.10 -10.51 -8.46
N PRO A 195 14.49 -10.71 -9.74
CA PRO A 195 15.88 -10.52 -10.14
C PRO A 195 16.25 -9.04 -10.40
N TYR A 196 15.29 -8.14 -10.59
CA TYR A 196 15.58 -6.74 -10.94
C TYR A 196 14.98 -5.74 -9.97
N LEU A 197 13.64 -5.69 -9.81
CA LEU A 197 13.01 -4.61 -9.03
C LEU A 197 13.41 -4.67 -7.55
N VAL A 198 13.38 -5.86 -6.93
CA VAL A 198 13.76 -6.04 -5.52
C VAL A 198 15.22 -5.59 -5.30
N PRO A 199 16.22 -6.09 -6.07
CA PRO A 199 17.59 -5.58 -5.97
C PRO A 199 17.72 -4.08 -6.21
N MET A 200 16.98 -3.50 -7.15
CA MET A 200 17.01 -2.04 -7.39
C MET A 200 16.54 -1.25 -6.17
N LEU A 201 15.45 -1.68 -5.52
CA LEU A 201 14.92 -1.04 -4.32
C LEU A 201 15.87 -1.19 -3.12
N GLU A 202 16.45 -2.38 -2.93
CA GLU A 202 17.43 -2.64 -1.88
C GLU A 202 18.71 -1.83 -2.09
N ASN A 203 19.22 -1.76 -3.32
CA ASN A 203 20.39 -0.93 -3.67
C ASN A 203 20.11 0.57 -3.53
N ALA A 204 18.83 0.97 -3.60
CA ALA A 204 18.40 2.33 -3.26
C ALA A 204 18.28 2.56 -1.74
N GLY A 205 18.49 1.55 -0.90
CA GLY A 205 18.53 1.66 0.57
C GLY A 205 17.27 1.16 1.29
N ALA A 206 16.31 0.56 0.56
CA ALA A 206 15.09 0.05 1.17
C ALA A 206 15.29 -1.34 1.81
N ASN A 207 14.52 -1.64 2.85
CA ASN A 207 14.24 -2.99 3.31
C ASN A 207 12.99 -3.49 2.57
N VAL A 208 13.15 -4.48 1.70
CA VAL A 208 12.05 -5.03 0.91
C VAL A 208 11.54 -6.31 1.54
N LEU A 209 10.26 -6.36 1.85
CA LEU A 209 9.56 -7.51 2.41
C LEU A 209 8.68 -8.12 1.34
N LEU A 210 8.76 -9.45 1.19
CA LEU A 210 8.01 -10.22 0.20
C LEU A 210 7.12 -11.23 0.93
N PRO A 211 5.88 -11.44 0.46
CA PRO A 211 4.94 -12.39 1.07
C PRO A 211 5.17 -13.85 0.63
N ARG A 212 6.08 -14.08 -0.33
CA ARG A 212 6.43 -15.38 -0.89
C ARG A 212 7.95 -15.50 -0.93
N GLU A 213 8.44 -16.73 -0.89
CA GLU A 213 9.86 -17.02 -1.04
C GLU A 213 10.42 -16.36 -2.32
N ARG A 214 11.57 -15.71 -2.18
CA ARG A 214 12.24 -14.96 -3.26
C ARG A 214 13.40 -15.72 -3.86
N ASP A 215 13.95 -16.69 -3.14
CA ASP A 215 15.00 -17.55 -3.63
C ASP A 215 14.40 -18.59 -4.57
N THR A 216 15.04 -18.77 -5.71
CA THR A 216 14.69 -19.80 -6.69
C THR A 216 15.55 -21.05 -6.54
N GLN A 217 16.48 -21.04 -5.57
CA GLN A 217 17.25 -22.21 -5.17
C GLN A 217 16.31 -23.30 -4.65
N LEU A 218 16.48 -24.52 -5.14
CA LEU A 218 15.63 -25.66 -4.77
C LEU A 218 16.08 -26.34 -3.47
N HIS A 219 17.32 -26.08 -3.05
CA HIS A 219 17.88 -26.63 -1.81
C HIS A 219 17.65 -25.66 -0.65
N GLU A 220 16.69 -25.96 0.21
CA GLU A 220 16.49 -25.26 1.47
C GLU A 220 17.37 -25.86 2.58
N ILE A 221 17.94 -25.00 3.42
CA ILE A 221 18.73 -25.40 4.58
C ILE A 221 18.26 -24.58 5.77
N ILE A 222 17.70 -25.26 6.77
CA ILE A 222 17.31 -24.66 8.04
C ILE A 222 18.25 -25.21 9.11
N ILE A 223 18.83 -24.29 9.88
CA ILE A 223 19.75 -24.58 10.99
C ILE A 223 19.13 -24.00 12.25
N ASP A 224 18.86 -24.86 13.20
CA ASP A 224 18.17 -24.54 14.45
C ASP A 224 19.10 -24.81 15.63
N ASN A 225 18.98 -23.98 16.68
CA ASN A 225 19.77 -24.11 17.90
C ASN A 225 19.42 -25.36 18.70
N ASP A 226 18.18 -25.86 18.60
CA ASP A 226 17.74 -27.05 19.33
C ASP A 226 18.13 -28.34 18.61
N THR A 227 17.78 -28.48 17.33
CA THR A 227 18.04 -29.70 16.55
C THR A 227 18.16 -29.38 15.07
N CYS A 228 19.18 -29.92 14.41
CA CYS A 228 19.31 -29.86 12.96
C CYS A 228 18.90 -31.20 12.33
N LEU A 229 17.91 -31.20 11.43
CA LEU A 229 17.49 -32.39 10.65
C LEU A 229 18.47 -32.76 9.53
N ASN A 230 19.43 -31.89 9.26
CA ASN A 230 20.48 -32.06 8.25
C ASN A 230 21.86 -32.08 8.94
N ARG A 231 22.94 -32.18 8.17
CA ARG A 231 24.31 -32.25 8.71
C ARG A 231 24.92 -30.89 9.03
N SER A 232 24.12 -29.82 9.02
CA SER A 232 24.58 -28.48 9.41
C SER A 232 24.89 -28.43 10.90
N LEU A 233 25.69 -27.45 11.28
CA LEU A 233 26.15 -27.29 12.64
C LEU A 233 25.66 -25.95 13.22
N TYR A 234 25.16 -26.02 14.45
CA TYR A 234 25.01 -24.87 15.32
C TYR A 234 26.07 -24.93 16.42
N ALA A 235 26.77 -23.83 16.67
CA ALA A 235 27.76 -23.72 17.73
C ALA A 235 27.68 -22.37 18.45
N GLU A 236 27.98 -22.36 19.74
CA GLU A 236 28.03 -21.16 20.56
C GLU A 236 29.43 -20.96 21.14
N SER A 237 29.93 -19.74 21.07
CA SER A 237 31.11 -19.30 21.80
C SER A 237 30.73 -18.31 22.88
N THR A 238 31.23 -18.52 24.10
CA THR A 238 30.95 -17.66 25.25
C THR A 238 32.15 -16.75 25.52
N GLY A 239 31.93 -15.45 25.37
CA GLY A 239 32.83 -14.41 25.87
C GLY A 239 32.43 -13.97 27.28
N GLY A 240 32.30 -12.66 27.50
CA GLY A 240 32.04 -12.07 28.81
C GLY A 240 30.66 -12.38 29.40
N LYS A 241 29.69 -12.82 28.59
CA LYS A 241 28.32 -13.15 29.03
C LYS A 241 27.86 -14.46 28.40
N ARG A 242 27.52 -15.44 29.22
CA ARG A 242 27.11 -16.77 28.73
C ARG A 242 25.80 -16.73 27.93
N TRP A 243 25.69 -17.63 26.96
CA TRP A 243 24.43 -17.94 26.31
C TRP A 243 23.46 -18.64 27.26
N GLN A 244 22.18 -18.32 27.12
CA GLN A 244 21.10 -18.82 27.95
C GLN A 244 19.91 -19.20 27.06
N THR A 245 19.17 -20.22 27.49
CA THR A 245 17.88 -20.58 26.87
C THR A 245 16.83 -19.60 27.34
N GLY A 246 16.03 -19.10 26.40
CA GLY A 246 14.84 -18.32 26.68
C GLY A 246 13.83 -19.07 27.57
N ASP A 247 13.01 -18.31 28.28
CA ASP A 247 11.96 -18.81 29.18
C ASP A 247 10.62 -19.09 28.48
N THR A 248 10.49 -18.65 27.22
CA THR A 248 9.29 -18.78 26.40
C THR A 248 9.62 -19.57 25.13
N SER A 249 8.57 -19.97 24.41
CA SER A 249 8.75 -20.71 23.16
C SER A 249 9.46 -19.88 22.08
N GLY A 250 10.36 -20.55 21.39
CA GLY A 250 11.05 -20.09 20.20
C GLY A 250 10.82 -21.05 19.02
N PHE A 251 11.75 -21.02 18.07
CA PHE A 251 11.67 -21.81 16.84
C PHE A 251 12.17 -23.23 17.09
N ALA A 252 11.52 -24.22 16.48
CA ALA A 252 12.10 -25.54 16.30
C ALA A 252 11.88 -26.06 14.88
N HIS A 253 12.91 -26.64 14.28
CA HIS A 253 12.83 -27.37 13.01
C HIS A 253 12.67 -28.88 13.27
N LEU A 254 11.43 -29.30 13.57
CA LEU A 254 11.10 -30.68 13.93
C LEU A 254 10.67 -31.55 12.74
N ARG A 255 10.31 -30.93 11.61
CA ARG A 255 9.75 -31.62 10.43
C ARG A 255 10.04 -30.84 9.16
N GLU A 256 10.10 -31.55 8.03
CA GLU A 256 10.31 -30.96 6.69
C GLU A 256 9.13 -30.10 6.23
N GLN A 257 7.92 -30.42 6.66
CA GLN A 257 6.70 -29.69 6.31
C GLN A 257 5.82 -29.51 7.54
N TYR A 258 5.36 -28.28 7.73
CA TYR A 258 4.39 -27.92 8.77
C TYR A 258 3.01 -27.81 8.14
N ILE A 259 2.04 -28.52 8.70
CA ILE A 259 0.66 -28.57 8.17
C ILE A 259 -0.33 -27.94 9.14
N ASP A 260 -1.44 -27.43 8.60
CA ASP A 260 -2.56 -26.87 9.37
C ASP A 260 -2.15 -25.79 10.39
N PHE A 261 -2.27 -26.09 11.68
CA PHE A 261 -2.02 -25.17 12.80
C PHE A 261 -0.66 -25.40 13.47
N GLU A 262 0.19 -26.23 12.86
CA GLU A 262 1.55 -26.43 13.30
C GLU A 262 2.37 -25.15 13.09
N ASN A 263 3.03 -24.68 14.15
CA ASN A 263 3.76 -23.42 14.11
C ASN A 263 5.15 -23.62 14.72
N PRO A 264 6.21 -23.65 13.89
CA PRO A 264 7.56 -23.92 14.38
C PRO A 264 8.03 -22.89 15.42
N PHE A 265 7.53 -21.65 15.36
CA PHE A 265 7.86 -20.57 16.30
C PHE A 265 7.24 -20.73 17.70
N ARG A 266 6.57 -21.85 17.97
CA ARG A 266 5.99 -22.19 19.26
C ARG A 266 6.44 -23.54 19.80
N GLU A 267 7.30 -24.25 19.08
CA GLU A 267 7.63 -25.64 19.34
C GLU A 267 9.06 -25.84 19.86
N GLY A 268 9.90 -24.79 19.86
CA GLY A 268 11.28 -24.87 20.31
C GLY A 268 11.66 -23.83 21.35
N THR A 269 12.96 -23.58 21.41
CA THR A 269 13.59 -22.59 22.27
C THR A 269 14.23 -21.48 21.46
N TYR A 270 14.83 -20.52 22.14
CA TYR A 270 15.69 -19.53 21.52
C TYR A 270 16.86 -19.25 22.46
N ARG A 271 17.97 -18.81 21.89
CA ARG A 271 19.20 -18.53 22.63
C ARG A 271 19.41 -17.03 22.73
N PHE A 272 19.83 -16.56 23.89
CA PHE A 272 20.16 -15.16 24.12
C PHE A 272 21.39 -15.01 25.01
N ALA A 273 22.12 -13.92 24.84
CA ALA A 273 23.19 -13.48 25.71
C ALA A 273 22.99 -12.00 26.06
N GLU A 274 23.43 -11.60 27.25
CA GLU A 274 23.39 -10.19 27.64
C GLU A 274 24.43 -9.39 26.83
N THR A 275 24.05 -8.23 26.32
CA THR A 275 24.98 -7.37 25.59
C THR A 275 26.06 -6.81 26.52
N ILE A 276 27.24 -6.56 25.95
CA ILE A 276 28.38 -5.99 26.67
C ILE A 276 28.86 -4.73 25.98
N ARG A 277 29.48 -3.83 26.74
CA ARG A 277 30.14 -2.62 26.20
C ARG A 277 31.66 -2.81 25.98
N LYS A 278 32.27 -3.73 26.72
CA LYS A 278 33.72 -4.00 26.73
C LYS A 278 33.96 -5.47 27.09
N GLY A 279 35.02 -6.05 26.54
CA GLY A 279 35.40 -7.45 26.75
C GLY A 279 35.18 -8.29 25.49
N GLU A 280 35.30 -9.60 25.64
CA GLU A 280 35.06 -10.55 24.55
C GLU A 280 33.57 -10.77 24.34
N GLU A 281 33.12 -10.64 23.10
CA GLU A 281 31.73 -10.86 22.72
C GLU A 281 31.38 -12.35 22.67
N SER A 282 30.12 -12.66 22.99
CA SER A 282 29.58 -14.00 22.77
C SER A 282 28.92 -14.03 21.40
N PHE A 283 29.21 -15.06 20.62
CA PHE A 283 28.66 -15.24 19.28
C PHE A 283 28.14 -16.66 19.11
N ALA A 284 27.28 -16.83 18.11
CA ALA A 284 26.77 -18.11 17.69
C ALA A 284 27.00 -18.27 16.18
N GLU A 285 27.27 -19.49 15.76
CA GLU A 285 27.61 -19.85 14.39
C GLU A 285 26.61 -20.86 13.86
N TRP A 286 26.15 -20.61 12.64
CA TRP A 286 25.29 -21.52 11.88
C TRP A 286 26.05 -21.89 10.61
N ILE A 287 26.53 -23.13 10.53
CA ILE A 287 27.38 -23.63 9.45
C ILE A 287 26.55 -24.58 8.58
N PRO A 288 26.08 -24.14 7.39
CA PRO A 288 25.23 -24.95 6.52
C PRO A 288 26.00 -26.05 5.79
N ASP A 289 25.43 -27.25 5.74
CA ASP A 289 25.84 -28.31 4.80
C ASP A 289 25.19 -28.05 3.44
N ILE A 290 25.88 -27.30 2.57
CA ILE A 290 25.37 -26.88 1.25
C ILE A 290 25.50 -28.04 0.24
N PRO A 291 24.39 -28.61 -0.26
CA PRO A 291 24.44 -29.77 -1.15
C PRO A 291 24.84 -29.41 -2.59
N GLN A 292 24.63 -28.15 -3.01
CA GLN A 292 24.89 -27.70 -4.37
C GLN A 292 25.47 -26.28 -4.38
N ALA A 293 26.51 -26.04 -5.20
CA ALA A 293 27.00 -24.69 -5.41
C ALA A 293 25.92 -23.82 -6.10
N GLY A 294 25.68 -22.63 -5.56
CA GLY A 294 24.66 -21.73 -6.09
C GLY A 294 24.57 -20.41 -5.34
N ARG A 295 23.57 -19.61 -5.70
CA ARG A 295 23.16 -18.46 -4.89
C ARG A 295 22.10 -18.96 -3.90
N TYR A 296 22.21 -18.49 -2.67
CA TYR A 296 21.30 -18.79 -1.58
C TYR A 296 20.93 -17.46 -0.92
N ALA A 297 19.65 -17.22 -0.73
CA ALA A 297 19.17 -16.18 0.15
C ALA A 297 19.41 -16.62 1.60
N VAL A 298 19.91 -15.70 2.43
CA VAL A 298 20.16 -15.94 3.83
C VAL A 298 19.10 -15.22 4.65
N TYR A 299 18.36 -16.00 5.42
CA TYR A 299 17.33 -15.50 6.34
C TYR A 299 17.78 -15.73 7.77
N ILE A 300 17.37 -14.82 8.64
CA ILE A 300 17.57 -14.93 10.07
C ILE A 300 16.19 -14.83 10.71
N SER A 301 15.91 -15.76 11.62
CA SER A 301 14.78 -15.63 12.53
C SER A 301 15.31 -15.53 13.95
N TYR A 302 14.65 -14.68 14.74
CA TYR A 302 15.00 -14.45 16.14
C TYR A 302 13.74 -14.13 16.93
N LYS A 303 13.82 -14.35 18.24
CA LYS A 303 12.77 -13.96 19.18
C LYS A 303 13.08 -12.57 19.73
N THR A 304 12.22 -11.60 19.40
CA THR A 304 12.24 -10.30 20.10
C THR A 304 11.66 -10.44 21.50
N VAL A 305 12.37 -9.91 22.49
CA VAL A 305 11.96 -9.85 23.89
C VAL A 305 12.15 -8.43 24.44
N ASP A 306 11.70 -8.18 25.66
CA ASP A 306 11.91 -6.90 26.32
C ASP A 306 13.41 -6.61 26.46
N ARG A 307 13.83 -5.43 25.99
CA ARG A 307 15.23 -4.97 25.96
C ARG A 307 16.13 -5.77 25.01
N SER A 308 15.58 -6.37 23.96
CA SER A 308 16.37 -6.81 22.80
C SER A 308 17.22 -5.66 22.24
N THR A 309 18.43 -5.98 21.81
CA THR A 309 19.37 -5.03 21.20
C THR A 309 18.99 -4.71 19.76
N ASP A 310 19.27 -3.50 19.32
CA ASP A 310 19.28 -3.07 17.92
C ASP A 310 20.66 -3.23 17.26
N ASP A 311 21.71 -3.43 18.07
CA ASP A 311 23.10 -3.57 17.64
C ASP A 311 23.57 -5.01 17.35
N ALA A 312 22.67 -5.97 17.10
CA ALA A 312 23.09 -7.34 16.77
C ALA A 312 23.81 -7.39 15.41
N ILE A 313 25.03 -7.94 15.40
CA ILE A 313 25.85 -8.05 14.19
C ILE A 313 25.75 -9.47 13.62
N TYR A 314 25.42 -9.55 12.33
CA TYR A 314 25.40 -10.80 11.57
C TYR A 314 26.47 -10.75 10.49
N THR A 315 27.38 -11.73 10.52
CA THR A 315 28.43 -11.90 9.52
C THR A 315 28.12 -13.14 8.68
N VAL A 316 28.07 -12.96 7.36
CA VAL A 316 27.85 -14.05 6.41
C VAL A 316 29.13 -14.29 5.64
N HIS A 317 29.79 -15.41 5.92
CA HIS A 317 30.94 -15.87 5.12
C HIS A 317 30.44 -16.65 3.92
N HIS A 318 30.76 -16.20 2.71
CA HIS A 318 30.36 -16.89 1.50
C HIS A 318 31.50 -17.03 0.50
N LYS A 319 31.26 -17.78 -0.57
CA LYS A 319 32.22 -17.89 -1.66
C LYS A 319 32.43 -16.49 -2.27
N GLY A 320 33.63 -15.94 -2.09
CA GLY A 320 34.02 -14.62 -2.61
C GLY A 320 34.15 -13.52 -1.54
N GLY A 321 33.87 -13.80 -0.27
CA GLY A 321 34.02 -12.83 0.83
C GLY A 321 33.38 -13.33 2.11
#